data_AF-A0AAU9XVN0-F1
#
_entry.id   AF-A0AAU9XVN0-F1
#
_cell.length_a   1.000
_cell.length_b   1.000
_cell.length_c   1.000
_cell.angle_alpha   90.00
_cell.angle_beta   90.00
_cell.angle_gamma   90.00
#
_symmetry.space_group_name_H-M   'P 1'
#
loop_
_entity.id
_entity.type
_entity.pdbx_description
1 polymer ?
#
loop_
_entity_poly.entity_id
_entity_poly.type
_entity_poly.pdbx_seq_one_letter_code
_entity_poly.pdbx_strand_id
1 'polypeptide(L)'
;MVFPDYYFFAERRLVNHTIEKKRVSNLDDCELMCYLNDDCVSLNFKKDSEDNKPGHTCELNNATHMKYDSDLTTDAKSYYRGSKNACDKSPYCDNNATCQSGFTLKGYRCLCPPGFEGEHCEMDIDECKGNHSCHEDANCTNTNGSHECDCQPGYTGNGQNCTGE
;
A
#
# COMPACT_ATOMS: atom_id res chain seq x y z
N MET A 1 -8.75 8.56 1.12
CA MET A 1 -7.95 9.37 2.05
C MET A 1 -8.57 10.75 2.12
N VAL A 2 -8.67 11.33 3.31
CA VAL A 2 -9.21 12.68 3.49
C VAL A 2 -8.06 13.59 3.88
N PHE A 3 -7.89 14.70 3.15
CA PHE A 3 -6.94 15.77 3.46
C PHE A 3 -7.69 16.91 4.14
N PRO A 4 -7.77 16.92 5.48
CA PRO A 4 -8.49 17.97 6.16
C PRO A 4 -7.74 19.30 6.09
N ASP A 5 -8.49 20.40 6.08
CA ASP A 5 -7.92 21.75 5.98
C ASP A 5 -7.00 22.13 7.16
N TYR A 6 -7.14 21.47 8.31
CA TYR A 6 -6.25 21.71 9.46
C TYR A 6 -4.82 21.14 9.27
N TYR A 7 -4.58 20.31 8.24
CA TYR A 7 -3.24 19.85 7.85
C TYR A 7 -2.80 20.44 6.50
N PHE A 8 -3.40 21.55 6.10
CA PHE A 8 -2.99 22.34 4.95
C PHE A 8 -2.03 23.44 5.38
N PHE A 9 -0.88 23.53 4.71
CA PHE A 9 0.05 24.64 4.88
C PHE A 9 0.39 25.27 3.54
N ALA A 10 -0.05 26.52 3.35
CA ALA A 10 0.36 27.33 2.21
C ALA A 10 1.84 27.70 2.32
N GLU A 11 2.51 27.84 1.16
CA GLU A 11 3.93 28.21 1.05
C GLU A 11 4.88 27.25 1.78
N ARG A 12 4.45 25.99 1.93
CA ARG A 12 5.20 24.93 2.58
C ARG A 12 5.31 23.71 1.68
N ARG A 13 6.40 22.99 1.88
CA ARG A 13 6.74 21.77 1.17
C ARG A 13 7.50 20.82 2.08
N LEU A 14 7.01 19.59 2.20
CA LEU A 14 7.71 18.51 2.88
C LEU A 14 8.82 17.98 1.99
N VAL A 15 10.05 17.91 2.50
CA VAL A 15 11.24 17.45 1.74
C VAL A 15 11.70 16.09 2.24
N ASN A 16 12.56 15.40 1.47
CA ASN A 16 13.14 14.08 1.79
C ASN A 16 12.18 12.88 1.85
N HIS A 17 10.87 13.10 1.74
CA HIS A 17 9.83 12.06 1.84
C HIS A 17 9.08 11.82 0.53
N THR A 18 9.50 12.45 -0.57
CA THR A 18 8.83 12.32 -1.88
C THR A 18 9.09 10.95 -2.49
N ILE A 19 8.02 10.19 -2.72
CA ILE A 19 8.04 8.85 -3.33
C ILE A 19 7.71 8.88 -4.82
N GLU A 20 6.88 9.82 -5.27
CA GLU A 20 6.51 9.96 -6.66
C GLU A 20 6.31 11.42 -7.02
N LYS A 21 6.63 11.80 -8.27
CA LYS A 21 6.44 13.14 -8.80
C LYS A 21 5.81 13.07 -10.18
N LYS A 22 4.69 13.78 -10.38
CA LYS A 22 3.96 13.74 -11.65
C LYS A 22 3.24 15.05 -11.95
N ARG A 23 2.99 15.30 -13.24
CA ARG A 23 2.22 16.45 -13.73
C ARG A 23 0.72 16.13 -13.67
N VAL A 24 -0.06 17.03 -13.11
CA VAL A 24 -1.51 16.90 -12.92
C VAL A 24 -2.25 18.15 -13.39
N SER A 25 -3.55 18.05 -13.65
CA SER A 25 -4.34 19.20 -14.12
C SER A 25 -4.75 20.12 -12.97
N ASN A 26 -5.06 19.53 -11.81
CA ASN A 26 -5.56 20.22 -10.63
C ASN A 26 -5.20 19.44 -9.35
N LEU A 27 -5.63 19.95 -8.19
CA LEU A 27 -5.38 19.33 -6.90
C LEU A 27 -6.09 17.99 -6.73
N ASP A 28 -7.33 17.85 -7.21
CA ASP A 28 -8.12 16.63 -7.08
C ASP A 28 -7.43 15.44 -7.77
N ASP A 29 -6.81 15.68 -8.93
CA ASP A 29 -5.98 14.70 -9.62
C ASP A 29 -4.79 14.24 -8.74
N CYS A 30 -4.15 15.18 -8.02
CA CYS A 30 -3.03 14.89 -7.12
C CYS A 30 -3.48 14.08 -5.89
N GLU A 31 -4.61 14.45 -5.30
CA GLU A 31 -5.21 13.73 -4.18
C GLU A 31 -5.64 12.32 -4.56
N LEU A 32 -6.21 12.16 -5.76
CA LEU A 32 -6.56 10.84 -6.30
C LEU A 32 -5.33 9.98 -6.51
N MET A 33 -4.23 10.55 -7.04
CA MET A 33 -2.97 9.80 -7.16
C MET A 33 -2.43 9.37 -5.80
N CYS A 34 -2.46 10.24 -4.80
CA CYS A 34 -2.05 9.87 -3.44
C CYS A 34 -2.95 8.76 -2.88
N TYR A 35 -4.26 8.84 -3.11
CA TYR A 35 -5.20 7.80 -2.67
C TYR A 35 -4.93 6.43 -3.30
N LEU A 36 -4.49 6.39 -4.55
CA LEU A 36 -4.18 5.16 -5.26
C LEU A 36 -2.78 4.60 -4.95
N ASN A 37 -1.94 5.36 -4.24
CA ASN A 37 -0.60 4.93 -3.87
C ASN A 37 -0.58 4.54 -2.38
N ASP A 38 -0.28 3.27 -2.10
CA ASP A 38 -0.40 2.70 -0.75
C ASP A 38 0.54 3.36 0.28
N ASP A 39 1.68 3.88 -0.17
CA ASP A 39 2.65 4.55 0.67
C ASP A 39 2.37 6.04 0.85
N CYS A 40 1.49 6.64 0.06
CA CYS A 40 1.26 8.08 0.11
C CYS A 40 0.37 8.48 1.30
N VAL A 41 0.88 9.39 2.15
CA VAL A 41 0.16 9.90 3.33
C VAL A 41 0.10 11.43 3.39
N SER A 42 0.86 12.12 2.53
CA SER A 42 0.75 13.56 2.30
C SER A 42 1.22 13.91 0.89
N LEU A 43 0.94 15.14 0.44
CA LEU A 43 1.37 15.62 -0.86
C LEU A 43 1.93 17.04 -0.79
N ASN A 44 2.83 17.36 -1.71
CA ASN A 44 3.15 18.74 -2.07
C ASN A 44 2.55 19.03 -3.44
N PHE A 45 1.86 20.16 -3.55
CA PHE A 45 1.33 20.63 -4.81
C PHE A 45 2.00 21.95 -5.18
N LYS A 46 2.74 21.95 -6.29
CA LYS A 46 3.39 23.15 -6.80
C LYS A 46 2.53 23.79 -7.87
N LYS A 47 2.27 25.08 -7.70
CA LYS A 47 1.65 25.94 -8.69
C LYS A 47 2.67 26.27 -9.78
N ASP A 48 3.17 25.24 -10.46
CA ASP A 48 4.05 25.42 -11.60
C ASP A 48 3.24 25.77 -12.84
N SER A 49 3.78 26.68 -13.64
CA SER A 49 3.53 26.83 -15.07
C SER A 49 4.90 26.80 -15.76
N GLU A 50 5.73 25.81 -15.42
CA GLU A 50 7.08 25.66 -16.00
C GLU A 50 7.03 24.89 -17.33
N ASP A 51 7.79 25.38 -18.31
CA ASP A 51 7.99 24.84 -19.67
C ASP A 51 6.79 24.85 -20.63
N ASN A 52 6.01 25.95 -20.71
CA ASN A 52 4.94 26.11 -21.72
C ASN A 52 3.92 24.95 -21.77
N LYS A 53 3.85 24.17 -20.69
CA LYS A 53 3.06 22.95 -20.58
C LYS A 53 2.06 23.18 -19.46
N PRO A 54 0.75 23.17 -19.76
CA PRO A 54 -0.28 23.34 -18.74
C PRO A 54 -0.19 22.24 -17.68
N GLY A 55 -0.62 22.57 -16.46
CA GLY A 55 -0.67 21.65 -15.34
C GLY A 55 0.32 21.99 -14.23
N HIS A 56 0.18 21.26 -13.14
CA HIS A 56 0.86 21.47 -11.87
C HIS A 56 1.74 20.30 -11.52
N THR A 57 2.71 20.51 -10.64
CA THR A 57 3.57 19.43 -10.15
C THR A 57 2.99 18.88 -8.85
N CYS A 58 2.63 17.61 -8.86
CA CYS A 58 2.23 16.84 -7.69
C CYS A 58 3.40 15.99 -7.21
N GLU A 59 3.75 16.09 -5.92
CA GLU A 59 4.75 15.25 -5.26
C GLU A 59 4.05 14.47 -4.14
N LEU A 60 4.00 13.15 -4.26
CA LEU A 60 3.44 12.24 -3.25
C LEU A 60 4.50 11.97 -2.19
N ASN A 61 4.13 11.97 -0.91
CA ASN A 61 5.04 11.74 0.19
C ASN A 61 4.61 10.58 1.08
N ASN A 62 5.57 9.77 1.53
CA ASN A 62 5.35 8.66 2.47
C ASN A 62 5.38 9.05 3.96
N ALA A 63 5.42 10.34 4.23
CA ALA A 63 5.47 10.86 5.59
C ALA A 63 4.60 12.09 5.76
N THR A 64 4.36 12.49 7.00
CA THR A 64 3.58 13.69 7.34
C THR A 64 4.39 14.64 8.24
N HIS A 65 4.04 15.93 8.22
CA HIS A 65 4.65 16.93 9.10
C HIS A 65 4.46 16.60 10.59
N MET A 66 3.42 15.84 10.96
CA MET A 66 3.18 15.45 12.35
C MET A 66 4.33 14.63 12.94
N LYS A 67 5.04 13.87 12.09
CA LYS A 67 6.21 13.09 12.48
C LYS A 67 7.53 13.76 12.08
N TYR A 68 7.54 14.51 10.98
CA TYR A 68 8.73 15.12 10.39
C TYR A 68 8.57 16.62 10.17
N ASP A 69 8.26 17.36 11.24
CA ASP A 69 8.03 18.81 11.18
C ASP A 69 9.27 19.58 10.71
N SER A 70 10.47 19.12 11.07
CA SER A 70 11.75 19.71 10.63
C SER A 70 11.95 19.68 9.12
N ASP A 71 11.29 18.75 8.43
CA ASP A 71 11.39 18.57 6.99
C ASP A 71 10.33 19.41 6.23
N LEU A 72 9.46 20.11 6.96
CA LEU A 72 8.46 21.02 6.39
C LEU A 72 9.06 22.41 6.15
N THR A 73 9.63 22.59 4.97
CA THR A 73 10.37 23.80 4.59
C THR A 73 9.49 24.81 3.84
N THR A 74 9.93 26.07 3.78
CA THR A 74 9.25 27.14 3.05
C THR A 74 9.47 27.02 1.55
N ASP A 75 8.38 27.05 0.79
CA ASP A 75 8.39 27.10 -0.67
C ASP A 75 7.18 27.89 -1.16
N ALA A 76 7.40 29.13 -1.59
CA ALA A 76 6.34 30.07 -1.97
C ALA A 76 5.45 29.59 -3.13
N LYS A 77 5.93 28.65 -3.95
CA LYS A 77 5.15 28.11 -5.09
C LYS A 77 4.35 26.86 -4.72
N SER A 78 4.58 26.31 -3.53
CA SER A 78 4.01 25.05 -3.09
C SER A 78 2.97 25.25 -2.00
N TYR A 79 2.05 24.31 -1.90
CA TYR A 79 1.34 24.07 -0.65
C TYR A 79 1.42 22.59 -0.30
N TYR A 80 1.46 22.34 0.99
CA TYR A 80 1.49 21.00 1.57
C TYR A 80 0.09 20.62 2.03
N ARG A 81 -0.32 19.37 1.76
CA ARG A 81 -1.50 18.75 2.36
C ARG A 81 -1.14 17.43 3.02
N GLY A 82 -1.34 17.37 4.34
CA GLY A 82 -1.17 16.18 5.15
C GLY A 82 -2.48 15.49 5.48
N SER A 83 -2.40 14.22 5.88
CA SER A 83 -3.49 13.49 6.49
C SER A 83 -3.02 12.89 7.82
N LYS A 84 -3.95 12.46 8.67
CA LYS A 84 -3.59 11.64 9.83
C LYS A 84 -3.18 10.27 9.33
N ASN A 85 -1.94 9.87 9.55
CA ASN A 85 -1.49 8.53 9.22
C ASN A 85 -2.02 7.55 10.28
N ALA A 86 -3.07 6.81 9.96
CA ALA A 86 -3.61 5.79 10.85
C ALA A 86 -2.63 4.63 11.06
N CYS A 87 -1.67 4.43 10.15
CA CYS A 87 -0.67 3.36 10.24
C CYS A 87 0.51 3.69 11.18
N ASP A 88 0.63 4.91 11.70
CA ASP A 88 1.72 5.29 12.64
C ASP A 88 1.65 4.55 13.98
N LYS A 89 0.51 3.93 14.33
CA LYS A 89 0.30 3.18 15.58
C LYS A 89 0.31 1.65 15.40
N SER A 90 0.90 1.14 14.32
CA SER A 90 1.06 -0.30 14.06
C SER A 90 1.57 -1.06 15.32
N PRO A 91 0.97 -2.21 15.70
CA PRO A 91 0.51 -3.27 14.80
C PRO A 91 -1.01 -3.31 14.63
N TYR A 92 -1.49 -2.90 13.44
CA TYR A 92 -2.89 -3.11 13.03
C TYR A 92 -3.04 -4.23 12.00
N CYS A 93 -1.94 -4.64 11.36
CA CYS A 93 -1.94 -5.65 10.32
C CYS A 93 -0.94 -6.74 10.69
N ASP A 94 -1.37 -7.99 10.58
CA ASP A 94 -0.63 -9.20 10.88
C ASP A 94 -0.01 -9.80 9.60
N ASN A 95 0.76 -10.88 9.75
CA ASN A 95 1.33 -11.67 8.65
C ASN A 95 2.06 -10.84 7.58
N ASN A 96 2.80 -9.81 8.02
CA ASN A 96 3.57 -8.91 7.16
C ASN A 96 2.72 -8.16 6.11
N ALA A 97 1.44 -7.94 6.41
CA ALA A 97 0.54 -7.16 5.58
C ALA A 97 0.89 -5.66 5.55
N THR A 98 0.58 -5.01 4.44
CA THR A 98 0.84 -3.58 4.24
C THR A 98 -0.34 -2.77 4.81
N CYS A 99 -0.06 -1.86 5.75
CA CYS A 99 -1.07 -0.92 6.24
C CYS A 99 -1.17 0.27 5.30
N GLN A 100 -2.38 0.54 4.79
CA GLN A 100 -2.67 1.70 3.96
C GLN A 100 -3.59 2.67 4.69
N SER A 101 -3.13 3.92 4.87
CA SER A 101 -3.88 4.97 5.54
C SER A 101 -4.94 5.61 4.63
N GLY A 102 -5.98 6.19 5.23
CA GLY A 102 -7.00 6.97 4.54
C GLY A 102 -8.16 6.17 3.94
N PHE A 103 -8.33 4.91 4.32
CA PHE A 103 -9.42 4.05 3.87
C PHE A 103 -10.40 3.74 5.00
N THR A 104 -11.64 3.42 4.64
CA THR A 104 -12.74 3.04 5.57
C THR A 104 -13.09 4.12 6.61
N LEU A 105 -14.08 3.83 7.47
CA LEU A 105 -14.41 4.69 8.62
C LEU A 105 -13.33 4.65 9.71
N LYS A 106 -12.46 3.63 9.70
CA LYS A 106 -11.37 3.45 10.68
C LYS A 106 -10.13 4.28 10.32
N GLY A 107 -10.04 4.75 9.08
CA GLY A 107 -8.93 5.57 8.58
C GLY A 107 -7.74 4.76 8.09
N TYR A 108 -7.81 3.43 8.05
CA TYR A 108 -6.85 2.54 7.39
C TYR A 108 -7.54 1.29 6.81
N ARG A 109 -6.79 0.52 6.02
CA ARG A 109 -7.05 -0.88 5.69
C ARG A 109 -5.74 -1.68 5.65
N CYS A 110 -5.81 -2.99 5.85
CA CYS A 110 -4.67 -3.89 5.65
C CYS A 110 -4.75 -4.52 4.26
N LEU A 111 -3.65 -4.51 3.53
CA LEU A 111 -3.48 -5.20 2.25
C LEU A 111 -2.81 -6.54 2.52
N CYS A 112 -3.60 -7.60 2.48
CA CYS A 112 -3.13 -8.93 2.85
C CYS A 112 -2.19 -9.49 1.77
N PRO A 113 -1.07 -10.11 2.18
CA PRO A 113 -0.26 -10.88 1.26
C PRO A 113 -1.06 -12.10 0.76
N PRO A 114 -0.66 -12.70 -0.37
CA PRO A 114 -1.22 -13.97 -0.82
C PRO A 114 -1.18 -15.03 0.29
N GLY A 115 -2.22 -15.85 0.39
CA GLY A 115 -2.37 -16.86 1.44
C GLY A 115 -2.97 -16.35 2.75
N PHE A 116 -3.28 -15.05 2.88
CA PHE A 116 -3.91 -14.50 4.08
C PHE A 116 -5.18 -13.71 3.79
N GLU A 117 -6.10 -13.73 4.75
CA GLU A 117 -7.36 -13.00 4.75
C GLU A 117 -7.72 -12.47 6.15
N GLY A 118 -8.84 -11.77 6.25
CA GLY A 118 -9.30 -11.10 7.47
C GLY A 118 -9.17 -9.59 7.40
N GLU A 119 -9.65 -8.91 8.45
CA GLU A 119 -9.59 -7.44 8.51
C GLU A 119 -8.15 -6.96 8.72
N HIS A 120 -7.40 -7.71 9.52
CA HIS A 120 -6.01 -7.44 9.87
C HIS A 120 -5.06 -8.43 9.20
N CYS A 121 -5.54 -9.24 8.24
CA CYS A 121 -4.76 -10.30 7.61
C CYS A 121 -4.26 -11.36 8.60
N GLU A 122 -5.05 -11.59 9.65
CA GLU A 122 -4.75 -12.47 10.77
C GLU A 122 -5.10 -13.94 10.48
N MET A 123 -5.88 -14.21 9.43
CA MET A 123 -6.34 -15.55 9.08
C MET A 123 -5.55 -16.09 7.90
N ASP A 124 -5.07 -17.32 8.06
CA ASP A 124 -4.47 -18.12 7.00
C ASP A 124 -5.54 -18.71 6.09
N ILE A 125 -5.33 -18.65 4.78
CA ILE A 125 -6.22 -19.25 3.79
C ILE A 125 -5.84 -20.71 3.63
N ASP A 126 -6.78 -21.62 3.90
CA ASP A 126 -6.56 -23.04 3.64
C ASP A 126 -6.71 -23.37 2.15
N GLU A 127 -5.61 -23.32 1.39
CA GLU A 127 -5.68 -23.56 -0.06
C GLU A 127 -6.08 -25.00 -0.41
N CYS A 128 -5.86 -25.96 0.50
CA CYS A 128 -6.25 -27.35 0.31
C CYS A 128 -7.77 -27.56 0.34
N LYS A 129 -8.54 -26.63 0.94
CA LYS A 129 -10.02 -26.63 0.85
C LYS A 129 -10.54 -25.94 -0.41
N GLY A 130 -9.68 -25.20 -1.11
CA GLY A 130 -10.02 -24.42 -2.29
C GLY A 130 -9.53 -25.07 -3.58
N ASN A 131 -9.15 -24.21 -4.52
CA ASN A 131 -8.50 -24.64 -5.76
C ASN A 131 -6.98 -24.62 -5.55
N HIS A 132 -6.35 -25.79 -5.44
CA HIS A 132 -4.91 -25.95 -5.25
C HIS A 132 -4.23 -26.49 -6.52
N SER A 133 -2.91 -26.32 -6.63
CA SER A 133 -2.12 -26.79 -7.77
C SER A 133 -1.54 -28.21 -7.60
N CYS A 134 -1.83 -28.89 -6.48
CA CYS A 134 -1.38 -30.26 -6.27
C CYS A 134 -1.94 -31.22 -7.33
N HIS A 135 -1.12 -32.20 -7.71
CA HIS A 135 -1.50 -33.30 -8.58
C HIS A 135 -2.65 -34.12 -7.95
N GLU A 136 -3.45 -34.80 -8.78
CA GLU A 136 -4.52 -35.69 -8.29
C GLU A 136 -3.99 -36.85 -7.43
N ASP A 137 -2.79 -37.34 -7.76
CA ASP A 137 -2.05 -38.35 -7.00
C ASP A 137 -1.11 -37.75 -5.93
N ALA A 138 -1.39 -36.54 -5.44
CA ALA A 138 -0.65 -35.90 -4.35
C ALA A 138 -1.55 -35.60 -3.14
N ASN A 139 -0.96 -35.58 -1.95
CA ASN A 139 -1.58 -35.09 -0.74
C ASN A 139 -1.29 -33.59 -0.60
N CYS A 140 -2.33 -32.79 -0.35
CA CYS A 140 -2.20 -31.38 -0.03
C CYS A 140 -2.13 -31.19 1.49
N THR A 141 -1.15 -30.41 1.96
CA THR A 141 -1.02 -29.99 3.35
C THR A 141 -1.01 -28.47 3.42
N ASN A 142 -1.97 -27.90 4.15
CA ASN A 142 -2.01 -26.46 4.36
C ASN A 142 -0.85 -26.01 5.27
N THR A 143 -0.24 -24.88 4.93
CA THR A 143 0.85 -24.26 5.68
C THR A 143 0.55 -22.77 5.88
N ASN A 144 1.24 -22.09 6.78
CA ASN A 144 0.93 -20.68 7.03
C ASN A 144 1.37 -19.79 5.86
N GLY A 145 0.39 -19.27 5.11
CA GLY A 145 0.52 -18.41 3.94
C GLY A 145 0.71 -19.16 2.62
N SER A 146 0.56 -20.50 2.60
CA SER A 146 0.77 -21.34 1.42
C SER A 146 0.28 -22.78 1.67
N HIS A 147 0.45 -23.66 0.69
CA HIS A 147 0.29 -25.10 0.85
C HIS A 147 1.49 -25.86 0.29
N GLU A 148 1.67 -27.10 0.75
CA GLU A 148 2.63 -28.06 0.23
C GLU A 148 1.89 -29.24 -0.41
N CYS A 149 2.47 -29.77 -1.49
CA CYS A 149 1.97 -30.93 -2.21
C CYS A 149 3.03 -32.02 -2.18
N ASP A 150 2.66 -33.23 -1.75
CA ASP A 150 3.55 -34.39 -1.73
C ASP A 150 2.92 -35.55 -2.48
N CYS A 151 3.67 -36.17 -3.41
CA CYS A 151 3.16 -37.33 -4.14
C CYS A 151 2.80 -38.46 -3.17
N GLN A 152 1.67 -39.12 -3.45
CA GLN A 152 1.22 -40.26 -2.67
C GLN A 152 2.22 -41.44 -2.78
N PRO A 153 2.24 -42.36 -1.80
CA PRO A 153 3.11 -43.53 -1.86
C PRO A 153 2.96 -44.32 -3.16
N GLY A 154 4.07 -44.63 -3.82
CA GLY A 154 4.09 -45.30 -5.14
C GLY A 154 4.17 -44.33 -6.33
N TYR A 155 4.15 -43.02 -6.07
CA TYR A 155 4.37 -41.98 -7.07
C TYR A 155 5.62 -41.17 -6.72
N THR A 156 6.29 -40.66 -7.75
CA THR A 156 7.45 -39.78 -7.61
C THR A 156 7.24 -38.47 -8.36
N GLY A 157 7.83 -37.37 -7.87
CA GLY A 157 7.65 -36.06 -8.47
C GLY A 157 7.78 -34.91 -7.48
N ASN A 158 7.21 -33.75 -7.83
CA ASN A 158 7.25 -32.53 -7.02
C ASN A 158 5.90 -32.19 -6.36
N GLY A 159 4.98 -33.15 -6.29
CA GLY A 159 3.63 -32.97 -5.76
C GLY A 159 2.65 -32.23 -6.67
N GLN A 160 3.11 -31.41 -7.61
CA GLN A 160 2.28 -30.81 -8.67
C GLN A 160 2.22 -31.68 -9.92
N ASN A 161 3.25 -32.50 -10.13
CA ASN A 161 3.30 -33.53 -11.16
C ASN A 161 3.85 -34.80 -10.51
N CYS A 162 3.04 -35.86 -10.50
CA CYS A 162 3.37 -37.13 -9.89
C CYS A 162 3.25 -38.23 -10.95
N THR A 163 4.29 -39.05 -11.09
CA THR A 163 4.31 -40.18 -11.99
C THR A 163 4.43 -41.48 -11.21
N GLY A 164 3.52 -42.42 -11.47
CA GLY A 164 3.57 -43.75 -10.87
C GLY A 164 4.76 -44.54 -11.40
N GLU A 165 5.41 -45.29 -10.49
CA GLU A 165 6.43 -46.29 -10.85
C GLU A 165 5.81 -47.63 -11.25
#